data_AF-A0A7Y2NPR6-F1
#
_entry.id   AF-A0A7Y2NPR6-F1
#
_cell.length_a   1.000
_cell.length_b   1.000
_cell.length_c   1.000
_cell.angle_alpha   90.00
_cell.angle_beta   90.00
_cell.angle_gamma   90.00
#
_symmetry.space_group_name_H-M   'P 1'
#
loop_
_entity.id
_entity.type
_entity.pdbx_description
1 polymer ?
#
loop_
_entity_poly.entity_id
_entity_poly.type
_entity_poly.pdbx_seq_one_letter_code
_entity_poly.pdbx_strand_id
1 'polypeptide(L)'
;MDHASAKPHPDAALLRPIENPGRSFYYVVGALLVIILYTGFVYFRQLWFGLGVTGMAQPVTWGFYIINFVFFIGISHAGTLISAILRLSKAEWRRPITRMAEVITAIVLAIGGLHPIIDLGRPDRMLHLFYNGRLQSPLLWDVASITAYFTASTIYLYIPMIPDIAILRDRGVKPRWLYEFLSWGWQGTERQHKVLDRAMNILMVMVIPIAVSVHTIISYIFAMTVQPGWHSTIFGPYFVVGAIFSGIAAILVLMI
;
A
#
# COMPACT_ATOMS: atom_id res chain seq x y z
N MET A 1 -21.38 -21.91 43.93
CA MET A 1 -20.15 -21.53 43.23
C MET A 1 -20.46 -21.56 41.75
N ASP A 2 -21.13 -20.51 41.26
CA ASP A 2 -21.53 -20.42 39.85
C ASP A 2 -20.38 -19.82 39.06
N HIS A 3 -19.69 -20.67 38.30
CA HIS A 3 -18.89 -20.24 37.15
C HIS A 3 -19.87 -19.76 36.06
N ALA A 4 -20.35 -18.53 36.21
CA ALA A 4 -20.96 -17.81 35.11
C ALA A 4 -19.89 -17.68 34.01
N SER A 5 -20.01 -18.50 32.97
CA SER A 5 -19.21 -18.41 31.76
C SER A 5 -19.42 -17.01 31.18
N ALA A 6 -18.48 -16.11 31.44
CA ALA A 6 -18.48 -14.79 30.84
C ALA A 6 -18.56 -14.99 29.32
N LYS A 7 -19.65 -14.53 28.70
CA LYS A 7 -19.77 -14.53 27.24
C LYS A 7 -18.52 -13.84 26.69
N PRO A 8 -17.75 -14.47 25.79
CA PRO A 8 -16.57 -13.83 25.23
C PRO A 8 -16.99 -12.49 24.61
N HIS A 9 -16.22 -11.43 24.92
CA HIS A 9 -16.42 -10.11 24.33
C HIS A 9 -16.59 -10.26 22.81
N PRO A 10 -17.54 -9.56 22.15
CA PRO A 10 -17.84 -9.76 20.73
C PRO A 10 -16.60 -9.69 19.83
N ASP A 11 -15.60 -8.89 20.21
CA ASP A 11 -14.34 -8.71 19.46
C ASP A 11 -13.25 -9.76 19.76
N ALA A 12 -13.49 -10.71 20.69
CA ALA A 12 -12.48 -11.70 21.06
C ALA A 12 -12.03 -12.57 19.88
N ALA A 13 -12.94 -12.88 18.95
CA ALA A 13 -12.61 -13.61 17.74
C ALA A 13 -11.67 -12.82 16.80
N LEU A 14 -11.83 -11.49 16.72
CA LEU A 14 -11.00 -10.61 15.89
C LEU A 14 -9.59 -10.45 16.46
N LEU A 15 -9.45 -10.50 17.79
CA LEU A 15 -8.20 -10.21 18.48
C LEU A 15 -7.36 -11.46 18.78
N ARG A 16 -7.99 -12.64 18.78
CA ARG A 16 -7.31 -13.92 19.02
C ARG A 16 -6.06 -14.15 18.16
N PRO A 17 -6.02 -13.83 16.84
CA PRO A 17 -4.83 -14.00 16.03
C PRO A 17 -3.64 -13.14 16.48
N ILE A 18 -3.91 -11.99 17.13
CA ILE A 18 -2.89 -11.07 17.63
C ILE A 18 -2.33 -11.56 18.97
N GLU A 19 -3.20 -12.04 19.86
CA GLU A 19 -2.81 -12.46 21.21
C GLU A 19 -2.16 -13.85 21.22
N ASN A 20 -2.66 -14.78 20.39
CA ASN A 20 -2.23 -16.19 20.38
C ASN A 20 -2.13 -16.71 18.93
N PRO A 21 -1.08 -16.33 18.19
CA PRO A 21 -0.85 -16.85 16.84
C PRO A 21 -0.63 -18.38 16.88
N GLY A 22 -1.32 -19.09 15.99
CA GLY A 22 -1.16 -20.54 15.85
C GLY A 22 0.19 -20.95 15.26
N ARG A 23 0.56 -22.22 15.36
CA ARG A 23 1.83 -22.73 14.78
C ARG A 23 1.89 -22.57 13.25
N SER A 24 0.76 -22.67 12.56
CA SER A 24 0.66 -22.45 11.11
C SER A 24 1.10 -21.05 10.70
N PHE A 25 0.79 -20.03 11.50
CA PHE A 25 1.23 -18.65 11.25
C PHE A 25 2.76 -18.58 11.20
N TYR A 26 3.45 -19.18 12.17
CA TYR A 26 4.91 -19.17 12.20
C TYR A 26 5.54 -19.95 11.03
N TYR A 27 4.93 -21.05 10.59
CA TYR A 27 5.41 -21.77 9.39
C TYR A 27 5.26 -20.93 8.12
N VAL A 28 4.12 -20.25 7.95
CA VAL A 28 3.89 -19.37 6.80
C VAL A 28 4.86 -18.18 6.83
N VAL A 29 5.03 -17.53 7.99
CA VAL A 29 6.00 -16.44 8.17
C VAL A 29 7.42 -16.93 7.87
N GLY A 30 7.80 -18.10 8.37
CA GLY A 30 9.10 -18.71 8.08
C GLY A 30 9.32 -18.95 6.59
N ALA A 31 8.33 -19.51 5.90
CA ALA A 31 8.40 -19.73 4.45
C ALA A 31 8.52 -18.42 3.66
N LEU A 32 7.74 -17.40 4.02
CA LEU A 32 7.82 -16.07 3.40
C LEU A 32 9.16 -15.38 3.67
N LEU A 33 9.72 -15.53 4.87
CA LEU A 33 11.05 -15.01 5.20
C LEU A 33 12.14 -15.68 4.35
N VAL A 34 12.06 -16.99 4.11
CA VAL A 34 12.99 -17.69 3.21
C VAL A 34 12.91 -17.14 1.79
N ILE A 35 11.69 -16.86 1.28
CA ILE A 35 11.50 -16.25 -0.04
C ILE A 35 12.10 -14.83 -0.09
N ILE A 36 11.92 -14.03 0.97
CA ILE A 36 12.49 -12.67 1.07
C ILE A 36 14.01 -12.74 1.09
N LEU A 37 14.60 -13.64 1.87
CA LEU A 37 16.06 -13.83 1.94
C LEU A 37 16.63 -14.29 0.60
N TYR A 38 15.95 -15.23 -0.07
CA TYR A 38 16.34 -15.68 -1.41
C TYR A 38 16.25 -14.54 -2.44
N THR A 39 15.19 -13.73 -2.39
CA THR A 39 15.05 -12.53 -3.22
C THR A 39 16.19 -11.54 -2.97
N GLY A 40 16.56 -11.32 -1.70
CA GLY A 40 17.70 -10.49 -1.33
C GLY A 40 19.03 -11.00 -1.88
N PHE A 41 19.25 -12.33 -1.84
CA PHE A 41 20.42 -12.96 -2.45
C PHE A 41 20.46 -12.78 -3.97
N VAL A 42 19.34 -12.99 -4.67
CA VAL A 42 19.24 -12.79 -6.13
C VAL A 42 19.46 -11.32 -6.49
N TYR A 43 18.91 -10.39 -5.72
CA TYR A 43 19.15 -8.96 -5.92
C TYR A 43 20.61 -8.57 -5.70
N PHE A 44 21.26 -9.12 -4.66
CA PHE A 44 22.70 -8.91 -4.45
C PHE A 44 23.53 -9.41 -5.65
N ARG A 45 23.18 -10.58 -6.21
CA ARG A 45 23.80 -11.05 -7.45
C ARG A 45 23.59 -10.08 -8.61
N GLN A 46 22.39 -9.53 -8.78
CA GLN A 46 22.13 -8.52 -9.81
C GLN A 46 22.97 -7.26 -9.62
N LEU A 47 23.18 -6.78 -8.39
CA LEU A 47 24.04 -5.64 -8.13
C LEU A 47 25.50 -5.92 -8.51
N TRP A 48 25.97 -7.16 -8.32
CA TRP A 48 27.34 -7.55 -8.62
C TRP A 48 27.58 -7.81 -10.12
N PHE A 49 26.67 -8.52 -10.78
CA PHE A 49 26.79 -8.91 -12.19
C PHE A 49 26.11 -7.93 -13.17
N GLY A 50 25.42 -6.92 -12.64
CA GLY A 50 24.67 -5.93 -13.41
C GLY A 50 23.31 -6.42 -13.89
N LEU A 51 22.50 -5.53 -14.47
CA LEU A 51 21.14 -5.82 -14.95
C LEU A 51 21.08 -6.90 -16.05
N GLY A 52 22.20 -7.26 -16.69
CA GLY A 52 22.22 -8.29 -17.73
C GLY A 52 21.71 -9.67 -17.26
N VAL A 53 21.81 -9.97 -15.95
CA VAL A 53 21.28 -11.24 -15.40
C VAL A 53 19.75 -11.35 -15.47
N THR A 54 19.06 -10.24 -15.69
CA THR A 54 17.59 -10.16 -15.76
C THR A 54 17.04 -10.62 -17.12
N GLY A 55 17.93 -10.81 -18.11
CA GLY A 55 17.53 -11.13 -19.49
C GLY A 55 17.00 -9.92 -20.29
N MET A 56 16.98 -8.72 -19.70
CA MET A 56 16.68 -7.50 -20.44
C MET A 56 17.82 -7.19 -21.43
N ALA A 57 17.45 -6.82 -22.65
CA ALA A 57 18.39 -6.59 -23.74
C ALA A 57 17.91 -5.43 -24.62
N GLN A 58 18.80 -4.83 -25.38
CA GLN A 58 18.38 -3.85 -26.39
C GLN A 58 17.64 -4.58 -27.53
N PRO A 59 16.50 -4.06 -28.02
CA PRO A 59 15.91 -2.75 -27.71
C PRO A 59 14.90 -2.73 -26.53
N VAL A 60 14.59 -3.87 -25.93
CA VAL A 60 13.60 -4.00 -24.84
C VAL A 60 14.28 -3.89 -23.47
N THR A 61 14.52 -2.65 -23.04
CA THR A 61 15.23 -2.35 -21.78
C THR A 61 14.39 -2.43 -20.53
N TRP A 62 13.07 -2.52 -20.67
CA TRP A 62 12.13 -2.65 -19.55
C TRP A 62 11.42 -3.99 -19.63
N GLY A 63 11.55 -4.78 -18.56
CA GLY A 63 10.93 -6.10 -18.43
C GLY A 63 10.02 -6.19 -17.21
N PHE A 64 10.17 -7.26 -16.44
CA PHE A 64 9.30 -7.55 -15.30
C PHE A 64 9.26 -6.45 -14.23
N TYR A 65 10.32 -5.66 -14.04
CA TYR A 65 10.32 -4.63 -13.01
C TYR A 65 9.28 -3.55 -13.26
N ILE A 66 9.24 -2.95 -14.46
CA ILE A 66 8.23 -1.93 -14.78
C ILE A 66 6.83 -2.54 -14.84
N ILE A 67 6.69 -3.77 -15.32
CA ILE A 67 5.39 -4.46 -15.40
C ILE A 67 4.83 -4.68 -14.00
N ASN A 68 5.63 -5.26 -13.11
CA ASN A 68 5.24 -5.49 -11.72
C ASN A 68 5.04 -4.19 -10.97
N PHE A 69 5.85 -3.17 -11.22
CA PHE A 69 5.65 -1.83 -10.70
C PHE A 69 4.24 -1.32 -11.05
N VAL A 70 3.90 -1.20 -12.33
CA VAL A 70 2.57 -0.72 -12.76
C VAL A 70 1.46 -1.61 -12.20
N PHE A 71 1.66 -2.94 -12.20
CA PHE A 71 0.69 -3.90 -11.68
C PHE A 71 0.41 -3.74 -10.18
N PHE A 72 1.46 -3.67 -9.36
CA PHE A 72 1.31 -3.52 -7.92
C PHE A 72 0.79 -2.12 -7.56
N ILE A 73 1.29 -1.06 -8.18
CA ILE A 73 0.68 0.26 -7.97
C ILE A 73 -0.80 0.21 -8.39
N GLY A 74 -1.14 -0.50 -9.48
CA GLY A 74 -2.51 -0.78 -9.92
C GLY A 74 -3.37 -1.40 -8.81
N ILE A 75 -2.93 -2.53 -8.27
CA ILE A 75 -3.60 -3.22 -7.16
C ILE A 75 -3.78 -2.29 -5.95
N SER A 76 -2.79 -1.44 -5.66
CA SER A 76 -2.86 -0.54 -4.51
C SER A 76 -4.03 0.46 -4.59
N HIS A 77 -4.60 0.74 -5.76
CA HIS A 77 -5.77 1.61 -5.91
C HIS A 77 -7.06 0.96 -5.39
N ALA A 78 -7.11 -0.37 -5.32
CA ALA A 78 -8.27 -1.08 -4.80
C ALA A 78 -8.64 -0.70 -3.38
N GLY A 79 -7.65 -0.40 -2.53
CA GLY A 79 -7.91 -0.18 -1.12
C GLY A 79 -8.26 1.26 -0.83
N THR A 80 -7.27 2.14 -0.83
CA THR A 80 -7.46 3.51 -0.34
C THR A 80 -8.39 4.34 -1.25
N LEU A 81 -8.34 4.19 -2.58
CA LEU A 81 -9.23 4.92 -3.49
C LEU A 81 -10.67 4.41 -3.38
N ILE A 82 -10.90 3.10 -3.39
CA ILE A 82 -12.27 2.55 -3.28
C ILE A 82 -12.82 2.79 -1.88
N SER A 83 -12.02 2.60 -0.82
CA SER A 83 -12.43 2.95 0.55
C SER A 83 -12.87 4.42 0.63
N ALA A 84 -12.10 5.34 0.04
CA ALA A 84 -12.44 6.75 0.00
C ALA A 84 -13.73 7.02 -0.80
N ILE A 85 -13.90 6.43 -1.98
CA ILE A 85 -15.11 6.59 -2.82
C ILE A 85 -16.34 6.02 -2.09
N LEU A 86 -16.25 4.82 -1.52
CA LEU A 86 -17.34 4.18 -0.81
C LEU A 86 -17.70 4.93 0.49
N ARG A 87 -16.71 5.53 1.15
CA ARG A 87 -16.95 6.42 2.29
C ARG A 87 -17.67 7.69 1.85
N LEU A 88 -17.21 8.31 0.76
CA LEU A 88 -17.82 9.51 0.20
C LEU A 88 -19.27 9.27 -0.25
N SER A 89 -19.55 8.11 -0.85
CA SER A 89 -20.90 7.71 -1.27
C SER A 89 -21.79 7.19 -0.14
N LYS A 90 -21.28 7.16 1.11
CA LYS A 90 -21.99 6.64 2.29
C LYS A 90 -22.45 5.18 2.13
N ALA A 91 -21.67 4.38 1.40
CA ALA A 91 -21.95 2.97 1.19
C ALA A 91 -21.57 2.15 2.45
N GLU A 92 -22.55 1.82 3.28
CA GLU A 92 -22.31 1.17 4.59
C GLU A 92 -21.80 -0.28 4.49
N TRP A 93 -22.03 -0.96 3.36
CA TRP A 93 -21.52 -2.32 3.12
C TRP A 93 -19.98 -2.39 3.05
N ARG A 94 -19.30 -1.25 2.91
CA ARG A 94 -17.84 -1.18 2.85
C ARG A 94 -17.13 -1.53 4.16
N ARG A 95 -17.82 -1.44 5.31
CA ARG A 95 -17.23 -1.54 6.65
C ARG A 95 -16.33 -2.76 6.85
N PRO A 96 -16.74 -4.01 6.53
CA PRO A 96 -15.90 -5.19 6.70
C PRO A 96 -14.68 -5.24 5.77
N ILE A 97 -14.74 -4.56 4.62
CA ILE A 97 -13.71 -4.63 3.57
C ILE A 97 -12.64 -3.55 3.78
N THR A 98 -13.08 -2.37 4.22
CA THR A 98 -12.29 -1.13 4.23
C THR A 98 -10.91 -1.30 4.86
N ARG A 99 -10.84 -1.92 6.04
CA ARG A 99 -9.56 -2.03 6.77
C ARG A 99 -8.57 -2.95 6.06
N MET A 100 -9.03 -4.11 5.61
CA MET A 100 -8.18 -5.06 4.89
C MET A 100 -7.68 -4.44 3.59
N ALA A 101 -8.57 -3.77 2.88
CA ALA A 101 -8.27 -3.11 1.62
C ALA A 101 -7.19 -2.02 1.80
N GLU A 102 -7.33 -1.14 2.80
CA GLU A 102 -6.34 -0.09 3.11
C GLU A 102 -4.96 -0.67 3.51
N VAL A 103 -4.92 -1.78 4.24
CA VAL A 103 -3.66 -2.49 4.58
C VAL A 103 -3.01 -3.08 3.34
N ILE A 104 -3.80 -3.74 2.48
CA ILE A 104 -3.31 -4.28 1.20
C ILE A 104 -2.72 -3.14 0.36
N THR A 105 -3.38 -1.98 0.28
CA THR A 105 -2.82 -0.81 -0.41
C THR A 105 -1.46 -0.42 0.14
N ALA A 106 -1.31 -0.25 1.46
CA ALA A 106 -0.04 0.19 2.04
C ALA A 106 1.11 -0.80 1.75
N ILE A 107 0.85 -2.11 1.88
CA ILE A 107 1.85 -3.16 1.63
C ILE A 107 2.20 -3.22 0.15
N VAL A 108 1.19 -3.28 -0.71
CA VAL A 108 1.39 -3.42 -2.16
C VAL A 108 2.05 -2.16 -2.75
N LEU A 109 1.72 -0.98 -2.24
CA LEU A 109 2.34 0.27 -2.66
C LEU A 109 3.82 0.33 -2.28
N ALA A 110 4.19 -0.20 -1.10
CA ALA A 110 5.59 -0.35 -0.72
C ALA A 110 6.32 -1.33 -1.65
N ILE A 111 5.73 -2.50 -1.93
CA ILE A 111 6.30 -3.49 -2.86
C ILE A 111 6.45 -2.89 -4.27
N GLY A 112 5.41 -2.23 -4.79
CA GLY A 112 5.41 -1.55 -6.08
C GLY A 112 6.52 -0.49 -6.13
N GLY A 113 6.58 0.40 -5.15
CA GLY A 113 7.59 1.47 -5.07
C GLY A 113 9.04 0.99 -4.97
N LEU A 114 9.29 -0.26 -4.55
CA LEU A 114 10.63 -0.86 -4.57
C LEU A 114 11.09 -1.27 -5.96
N HIS A 115 10.18 -1.58 -6.90
CA HIS A 115 10.54 -2.11 -8.21
C HIS A 115 11.38 -1.13 -9.04
N PRO A 116 11.04 0.16 -9.16
CA PRO A 116 11.90 1.14 -9.86
C PRO A 116 13.29 1.25 -9.26
N ILE A 117 13.43 1.06 -7.94
CA ILE A 117 14.72 1.11 -7.24
C ILE A 117 15.58 -0.10 -7.58
N ILE A 118 14.96 -1.28 -7.59
CA ILE A 118 15.60 -2.55 -7.93
C ILE A 118 16.03 -2.55 -9.41
N ASP A 119 15.27 -1.90 -10.28
CA ASP A 119 15.55 -1.78 -11.72
C ASP A 119 16.68 -0.79 -12.05
N LEU A 120 17.16 0.00 -11.07
CA LEU A 120 18.30 0.90 -11.32
C LEU A 120 19.58 0.09 -11.54
N GLY A 121 20.31 0.42 -12.61
CA GLY A 121 21.65 -0.13 -12.83
C GLY A 121 22.69 0.35 -11.81
N ARG A 122 22.43 1.50 -11.18
CA ARG A 122 23.28 2.12 -10.14
C ARG A 122 22.43 2.73 -9.01
N PRO A 123 21.83 1.88 -8.15
CA PRO A 123 20.96 2.37 -7.08
C PRO A 123 21.73 3.19 -6.04
N ASP A 124 23.06 3.02 -5.94
CA ASP A 124 23.97 3.84 -5.13
C ASP A 124 23.87 5.35 -5.44
N ARG A 125 23.44 5.71 -6.66
CA ARG A 125 23.33 7.10 -7.12
C ARG A 125 21.93 7.67 -7.03
N MET A 126 20.97 6.98 -6.41
CA MET A 126 19.57 7.42 -6.36
C MET A 126 19.42 8.85 -5.83
N LEU A 127 20.24 9.28 -4.87
CA LEU A 127 20.15 10.63 -4.29
C LEU A 127 20.32 11.75 -5.32
N HIS A 128 20.92 11.47 -6.48
CA HIS A 128 20.99 12.43 -7.59
C HIS A 128 19.62 12.85 -8.11
N LEU A 129 18.57 12.06 -7.85
CA LEU A 129 17.20 12.45 -8.16
C LEU A 129 16.81 13.75 -7.44
N PHE A 130 17.26 13.95 -6.20
CA PHE A 130 16.93 15.13 -5.40
C PHE A 130 17.82 16.33 -5.73
N TYR A 131 19.11 16.11 -6.00
CA TYR A 131 20.06 17.19 -6.28
C TYR A 131 20.05 17.65 -7.74
N ASN A 132 19.82 16.72 -8.68
CA ASN A 132 19.95 16.95 -10.13
C ASN A 132 18.66 16.59 -10.89
N GLY A 133 17.53 16.53 -10.20
CA GLY A 133 16.24 16.16 -10.77
C GLY A 133 15.79 17.10 -11.89
N ARG A 134 15.24 16.54 -12.96
CA ARG A 134 14.69 17.30 -14.10
C ARG A 134 13.17 17.23 -14.10
N LEU A 135 12.51 18.38 -13.91
CA LEU A 135 11.05 18.49 -13.88
C LEU A 135 10.39 18.16 -15.24
N GLN A 136 11.15 18.04 -16.32
CA GLN A 136 10.65 17.60 -17.62
C GLN A 136 10.49 16.08 -17.73
N SER A 137 11.03 15.30 -16.78
CA SER A 137 10.99 13.85 -16.83
C SER A 137 9.74 13.29 -16.11
N PRO A 138 8.90 12.49 -16.79
CA PRO A 138 7.78 11.81 -16.15
C PRO A 138 8.19 10.87 -15.00
N LEU A 139 9.42 10.33 -15.03
CA LEU A 139 9.95 9.50 -13.94
C LEU A 139 10.11 10.27 -12.62
N LEU A 140 10.43 11.57 -12.69
CA LEU A 140 10.50 12.40 -11.48
C LEU A 140 9.10 12.68 -10.93
N TRP A 141 8.12 12.91 -11.80
CA TRP A 141 6.72 13.07 -11.41
C TRP A 141 6.20 11.79 -10.76
N ASP A 142 6.58 10.64 -11.29
CA ASP A 142 6.22 9.34 -10.76
C ASP A 142 6.70 9.17 -9.32
N VAL A 143 8.00 9.40 -9.05
CA VAL A 143 8.55 9.36 -7.68
C VAL A 143 7.82 10.33 -6.74
N ALA A 144 7.56 11.56 -7.18
CA ALA A 144 6.83 12.54 -6.38
C ALA A 144 5.40 12.09 -6.07
N SER A 145 4.68 11.58 -7.08
CA SER A 145 3.29 11.15 -6.96
C SER A 145 3.14 9.91 -6.08
N ILE A 146 4.02 8.92 -6.23
CA ILE A 146 4.02 7.71 -5.40
C ILE A 146 4.37 8.04 -3.97
N THR A 147 5.32 8.95 -3.75
CA THR A 147 5.66 9.40 -2.39
C THR A 147 4.46 10.09 -1.73
N ALA A 148 3.78 10.98 -2.46
CA ALA A 148 2.56 11.64 -1.98
C ALA A 148 1.45 10.62 -1.69
N TYR A 149 1.26 9.64 -2.56
CA TYR A 149 0.22 8.62 -2.43
C TYR A 149 0.51 7.63 -1.30
N PHE A 150 1.77 7.22 -1.13
CA PHE A 150 2.19 6.36 -0.03
C PHE A 150 1.99 7.06 1.32
N THR A 151 2.37 8.33 1.39
CA THR A 151 2.16 9.16 2.58
C THR A 151 0.67 9.31 2.88
N ALA A 152 -0.13 9.71 1.88
CA ALA A 152 -1.57 9.90 2.05
C ALA A 152 -2.29 8.60 2.43
N SER A 153 -1.94 7.48 1.79
CA SER A 153 -2.55 6.16 2.06
C SER A 153 -2.17 5.63 3.44
N THR A 154 -0.92 5.82 3.86
CA THR A 154 -0.46 5.43 5.20
C THR A 154 -1.17 6.24 6.28
N ILE A 155 -1.32 7.56 6.09
CA ILE A 155 -2.09 8.40 7.01
C ILE A 155 -3.57 7.98 7.00
N TYR A 156 -4.15 7.73 5.83
CA TYR A 156 -5.54 7.29 5.68
C TYR A 156 -5.83 5.95 6.37
N LEU A 157 -4.86 5.03 6.36
CA LEU A 157 -4.92 3.78 7.10
C LEU A 157 -4.74 3.99 8.61
N TYR A 158 -3.73 4.75 9.01
CA TYR A 158 -3.32 4.90 10.41
C TYR A 158 -4.34 5.64 11.27
N ILE A 159 -4.85 6.79 10.80
CA ILE A 159 -5.78 7.64 11.54
C ILE A 159 -7.02 6.86 12.06
N PRO A 160 -7.74 6.11 11.21
CA PRO A 160 -8.87 5.32 11.68
C PRO A 160 -8.46 4.09 12.51
N MET A 161 -7.20 3.68 12.54
CA MET A 161 -6.72 2.59 13.41
C MET A 161 -6.43 3.04 14.84
N ILE A 162 -6.32 4.35 15.11
CA ILE A 162 -6.01 4.87 16.45
C ILE A 162 -6.96 4.32 17.54
N PRO A 163 -8.30 4.30 17.36
CA PRO A 163 -9.21 3.71 18.34
C PRO A 163 -9.01 2.20 18.51
N ASP A 164 -8.76 1.48 17.41
CA ASP A 164 -8.53 0.03 17.43
C ASP A 164 -7.24 -0.33 18.22
N ILE A 165 -6.19 0.47 18.02
CA ILE A 165 -4.92 0.35 18.76
C ILE A 165 -5.12 0.67 20.25
N ALA A 166 -5.99 1.63 20.59
CA ALA A 166 -6.34 1.93 21.97
C ALA A 166 -7.06 0.75 22.67
N ILE A 167 -7.94 0.03 21.96
CA ILE A 167 -8.56 -1.20 22.48
C ILE A 167 -7.49 -2.26 22.80
N LEU A 168 -6.50 -2.44 21.92
CA LEU A 168 -5.38 -3.37 22.14
C LEU A 168 -4.50 -2.96 23.34
N ARG A 169 -4.24 -1.65 23.50
CA ARG A 169 -3.55 -1.08 24.66
C ARG A 169 -4.29 -1.41 25.95
N ASP A 170 -5.59 -1.15 26.01
CA ASP A 170 -6.41 -1.29 27.21
C ASP A 170 -6.60 -2.77 27.60
N ARG A 171 -6.51 -3.69 26.64
CA ARG A 171 -6.45 -5.14 26.87
C ARG A 171 -5.10 -5.64 27.36
N GLY A 172 -4.05 -4.83 27.31
CA GLY A 172 -2.72 -5.20 27.79
C GLY A 172 -1.91 -6.07 26.84
N VAL A 173 -2.16 -5.99 25.52
CA VAL A 173 -1.35 -6.69 24.51
C VAL A 173 0.09 -6.18 24.56
N LYS A 174 1.06 -7.10 24.50
CA LYS A 174 2.50 -6.79 24.59
C LYS A 174 3.09 -6.58 23.19
N PRO A 175 4.06 -5.66 23.02
CA PRO A 175 4.61 -4.76 24.03
C PRO A 175 3.72 -3.53 24.28
N ARG A 176 3.37 -3.27 25.54
CA ARG A 176 2.39 -2.23 25.93
C ARG A 176 2.81 -0.82 25.50
N TRP A 177 4.09 -0.48 25.62
CA TRP A 177 4.62 0.85 25.26
C TRP A 177 4.35 1.21 23.79
N LEU A 178 4.34 0.21 22.89
CA LEU A 178 4.09 0.43 21.47
C LEU A 178 2.63 0.83 21.24
N TYR A 179 1.68 0.12 21.85
CA TYR A 179 0.26 0.45 21.75
C TYR A 179 -0.09 1.75 22.48
N GLU A 180 0.58 2.07 23.60
CA GLU A 180 0.45 3.37 24.27
C GLU A 180 0.89 4.51 23.36
N PHE A 181 2.06 4.38 22.73
CA PHE A 181 2.58 5.37 21.79
C PHE A 181 1.68 5.53 20.55
N LEU A 182 1.33 4.43 19.89
CA LEU A 182 0.54 4.45 18.65
C LEU A 182 -0.94 4.83 18.87
N SER A 183 -1.50 4.62 20.07
CA SER A 183 -2.86 5.07 20.39
C SER A 183 -2.97 6.59 20.57
N TRP A 184 -1.83 7.30 20.60
CA TRP A 184 -1.75 8.76 20.69
C TRP A 184 -2.59 9.38 21.83
N GLY A 185 -2.70 8.68 22.96
CA GLY A 185 -3.51 9.13 24.11
C GLY A 185 -5.02 9.09 23.86
N TRP A 186 -5.49 8.25 22.93
CA TRP A 186 -6.92 8.06 22.68
C TRP A 186 -7.64 7.55 23.94
N GLN A 187 -8.74 8.21 24.29
CA GLN A 187 -9.58 7.91 25.46
C GLN A 187 -11.06 7.67 25.09
N GLY A 188 -11.43 7.80 23.81
CA GLY A 188 -12.82 7.64 23.35
C GLY A 188 -13.75 8.79 23.70
N THR A 189 -13.22 10.00 23.91
CA THR A 189 -14.07 11.18 24.20
C THR A 189 -14.87 11.61 22.97
N GLU A 190 -16.07 12.18 23.17
CA GLU A 190 -16.90 12.76 22.11
C GLU A 190 -16.14 13.73 21.20
N ARG A 191 -15.24 14.52 21.78
CA ARG A 191 -14.39 15.46 21.03
C ARG A 191 -13.42 14.72 20.10
N GLN A 192 -12.79 13.64 20.58
CA GLN A 192 -11.87 12.83 19.78
C GLN A 192 -12.58 12.16 18.61
N HIS A 193 -13.79 11.63 18.82
CA HIS A 193 -14.61 11.07 17.74
C HIS A 193 -14.95 12.12 16.67
N LYS A 194 -15.41 13.32 17.07
CA LYS A 194 -15.71 14.40 16.11
C LYS A 194 -14.49 14.85 15.31
N VAL A 195 -13.31 14.90 15.93
CA VAL A 195 -12.05 15.23 15.24
C VAL A 195 -11.65 14.12 14.27
N LEU A 196 -11.75 12.86 14.69
CA LEU A 196 -11.47 11.70 13.84
C LEU A 196 -12.38 11.69 12.60
N ASP A 197 -13.68 11.87 12.77
CA ASP A 197 -14.64 11.90 11.65
C ASP A 197 -14.34 13.05 10.69
N ARG A 198 -14.01 14.24 11.21
CA ARG A 198 -13.59 15.38 10.39
C ARG A 198 -12.31 15.09 9.62
N ALA A 199 -11.30 14.52 10.27
CA ALA A 199 -10.04 14.16 9.62
C ALA A 199 -10.28 13.13 8.51
N MET A 200 -11.08 12.09 8.77
CA MET A 200 -11.44 11.08 7.76
C MET A 200 -12.18 11.68 6.56
N ASN A 201 -13.06 12.65 6.80
CA ASN A 201 -13.78 13.34 5.73
C ASN A 201 -12.85 14.20 4.85
N ILE A 202 -11.86 14.86 5.45
CA ILE A 202 -10.86 15.64 4.69
C ILE A 202 -9.98 14.68 3.89
N LEU A 203 -9.45 13.63 4.54
CA LEU A 203 -8.52 12.71 3.90
C LEU A 203 -9.18 11.96 2.73
N MET A 204 -10.45 11.53 2.83
CA MET A 204 -11.12 10.86 1.70
C MET A 204 -11.24 11.77 0.47
N VAL A 205 -11.49 13.07 0.67
CA VAL A 205 -11.58 14.04 -0.42
C VAL A 205 -10.21 14.30 -1.04
N MET A 206 -9.13 14.28 -0.25
CA MET A 206 -7.76 14.47 -0.76
C MET A 206 -7.19 13.23 -1.44
N VAL A 207 -7.45 12.03 -0.92
CA VAL A 207 -6.88 10.78 -1.44
C VAL A 207 -7.38 10.46 -2.85
N ILE A 208 -8.66 10.75 -3.16
CA ILE A 208 -9.25 10.44 -4.47
C ILE A 208 -8.47 11.08 -5.64
N PRO A 209 -8.24 12.41 -5.67
CA PRO A 209 -7.47 13.03 -6.75
C PRO A 209 -6.00 12.64 -6.74
N ILE A 210 -5.40 12.35 -5.57
CA ILE A 210 -4.02 11.84 -5.48
C ILE A 210 -3.91 10.48 -6.17
N ALA A 211 -4.82 9.55 -5.87
CA ALA A 211 -4.79 8.22 -6.48
C ALA A 211 -5.01 8.30 -8.01
N VAL A 212 -6.00 9.08 -8.47
CA VAL A 212 -6.23 9.27 -9.91
C VAL A 212 -5.01 9.89 -10.60
N SER A 213 -4.33 10.85 -9.97
CA SER A 213 -3.15 11.48 -10.55
C SER A 213 -1.95 10.53 -10.64
N VAL A 214 -1.73 9.66 -9.64
CA VAL A 214 -0.63 8.68 -9.63
C VAL A 214 -0.70 7.77 -10.85
N HIS A 215 -1.85 7.12 -11.11
CA HIS A 215 -1.97 6.25 -12.29
C HIS A 215 -1.89 6.99 -13.61
N THR A 216 -2.38 8.22 -13.63
CA THR A 216 -2.26 9.08 -14.80
C THR A 216 -0.79 9.40 -15.08
N ILE A 217 0.00 9.73 -14.06
CA ILE A 217 1.44 10.02 -14.17
C ILE A 217 2.23 8.76 -14.57
N ILE A 218 1.92 7.60 -13.98
CA ILE A 218 2.52 6.33 -14.38
C ILE A 218 2.28 6.08 -15.86
N SER A 219 1.06 6.33 -16.35
CA SER A 219 0.75 6.18 -17.78
C SER A 219 1.59 7.12 -18.67
N TYR A 220 1.96 8.30 -18.17
CA TYR A 220 2.77 9.27 -18.92
C TYR A 220 4.22 8.82 -19.15
N ILE A 221 4.74 7.92 -18.31
CA ILE A 221 6.03 7.26 -18.54
C ILE A 221 6.01 6.54 -19.90
N PHE A 222 4.86 5.99 -20.30
CA PHE A 222 4.65 5.30 -21.57
C PHE A 222 4.16 6.29 -22.65
N ALA A 223 3.11 7.04 -22.34
CA ALA A 223 2.37 7.88 -23.28
C ALA A 223 3.20 9.01 -23.91
N MET A 224 4.20 9.51 -23.18
CA MET A 224 5.05 10.60 -23.65
C MET A 224 6.28 10.12 -24.42
N THR A 225 6.46 8.79 -24.56
CA THR A 225 7.51 8.23 -25.42
C THR A 225 7.13 8.38 -26.90
N VAL A 226 8.13 8.31 -27.77
CA VAL A 226 7.94 8.29 -29.24
C VAL A 226 7.78 6.86 -29.78
N GLN A 227 7.72 5.86 -28.90
CA GLN A 227 7.61 4.47 -29.30
C GLN A 227 6.23 4.22 -29.95
N PRO A 228 6.17 3.64 -31.16
CA PRO A 228 4.90 3.31 -31.81
C PRO A 228 4.01 2.46 -30.90
N GLY A 229 2.74 2.83 -30.81
CA GLY A 229 1.76 2.18 -29.93
C GLY A 229 1.74 2.68 -28.48
N TRP A 230 2.77 3.42 -28.04
CA TRP A 230 2.81 4.01 -26.70
C TRP A 230 2.39 5.47 -26.72
N HIS A 231 2.75 6.23 -27.76
CA HIS A 231 2.38 7.64 -27.87
C HIS A 231 0.87 7.84 -28.04
N SER A 232 0.15 8.12 -26.95
CA SER A 232 -1.31 8.22 -26.95
C SER A 232 -1.87 9.03 -25.79
N THR A 233 -2.92 9.82 -26.06
CA THR A 233 -3.60 10.63 -25.04
C THR A 233 -4.59 9.86 -24.17
N ILE A 234 -4.99 8.65 -24.58
CA ILE A 234 -5.99 7.84 -23.84
C ILE A 234 -5.41 7.12 -22.63
N PHE A 235 -4.08 7.02 -22.54
CA PHE A 235 -3.39 6.20 -21.53
C PHE A 235 -3.70 6.61 -20.10
N GLY A 236 -3.84 7.91 -19.82
CA GLY A 236 -4.18 8.40 -18.47
C GLY A 236 -5.47 7.78 -17.93
N PRO A 237 -6.64 8.06 -18.52
CA PRO A 237 -7.90 7.44 -18.12
C PRO A 237 -7.89 5.92 -18.21
N TYR A 238 -7.25 5.35 -19.24
CA TYR A 238 -7.21 3.90 -19.44
C TYR A 238 -6.48 3.17 -18.30
N PHE A 239 -5.32 3.68 -17.88
CA PHE A 239 -4.55 3.11 -16.77
C PHE A 239 -5.30 3.24 -15.44
N VAL A 240 -6.00 4.36 -15.20
CA VAL A 240 -6.84 4.53 -14.00
C VAL A 240 -7.96 3.49 -13.95
N VAL A 241 -8.65 3.24 -15.05
CA VAL A 241 -9.70 2.21 -15.12
C VAL A 241 -9.10 0.81 -14.92
N GLY A 242 -7.95 0.52 -15.54
CA GLY A 242 -7.22 -0.74 -15.36
C GLY A 242 -6.78 -0.99 -13.92
N ALA A 243 -6.35 0.06 -13.21
CA ALA A 243 -6.00 0.00 -11.80
C ALA A 243 -7.19 -0.35 -10.90
N ILE A 244 -8.34 0.30 -11.14
CA ILE A 244 -9.58 -0.01 -10.42
C ILE A 244 -10.00 -1.47 -10.69
N PHE A 245 -9.96 -1.90 -11.95
CA PHE A 245 -10.33 -3.26 -12.32
C PHE A 245 -9.43 -4.33 -11.67
N SER A 246 -8.12 -4.24 -11.88
CA SER A 246 -7.13 -5.18 -11.31
C SER A 246 -7.13 -5.15 -9.79
N GLY A 247 -7.29 -3.97 -9.21
CA GLY A 247 -7.39 -3.79 -7.78
C GLY A 247 -8.59 -4.49 -7.15
N ILE A 248 -9.79 -4.27 -7.67
CA ILE A 248 -11.00 -4.94 -7.16
C ILE A 248 -10.84 -6.45 -7.28
N ALA A 249 -10.33 -6.94 -8.41
CA ALA A 249 -10.08 -8.37 -8.60
C ALA A 249 -9.11 -8.94 -7.54
N ALA A 250 -8.01 -8.24 -7.25
CA ALA A 250 -7.05 -8.66 -6.23
C ALA A 250 -7.66 -8.68 -4.83
N ILE A 251 -8.47 -7.68 -4.46
CA ILE A 251 -9.19 -7.69 -3.17
C ILE A 251 -10.13 -8.89 -3.08
N LEU A 252 -10.90 -9.17 -4.14
CA LEU A 252 -11.82 -10.31 -4.14
C LEU A 252 -11.08 -11.63 -3.94
N VAL A 253 -9.94 -11.83 -4.62
CA VAL A 253 -9.12 -13.04 -4.46
C VAL A 253 -8.55 -13.17 -3.05
N LEU A 254 -8.17 -12.06 -2.40
CA LEU A 254 -7.63 -12.07 -1.04
C LEU A 254 -8.69 -12.23 0.06
N MET A 255 -9.95 -11.91 -0.25
CA MET A 255 -11.06 -11.98 0.69
C MET A 255 -11.83 -13.30 0.67
N ILE A 256 -11.74 -14.06 -0.43
CA ILE A 256 -12.35 -15.38 -0.61
C ILE A 256 -11.39 -16.44 -0.07
#